data_AF-A0A141RQ97-F1
#
_entry.id   AF-A0A141RQ97-F1
#
_cell.length_a   1.000
_cell.length_b   1.000
_cell.length_c   1.000
_cell.angle_alpha   90.00
_cell.angle_beta   90.00
_cell.angle_gamma   90.00
#
_symmetry.space_group_name_H-M   'P 1'
#
loop_
_entity.id
_entity.type
_entity.pdbx_description
1 polymer ?
#
loop_
_entity_poly.entity_id
_entity_poly.type
_entity_poly.pdbx_seq_one_letter_code
_entity_poly.pdbx_strand_id
1 'polypeptide(L)'
;MGVDIPVIWFAIIVFATLMYIIMDGFDLGIGMLFSFVGDAKERDVMVNSVAPVWDGNETWLVLGGAGLFGAFPLAYAVIIDALTIPLTAMLIGLIFRGVAFEFRFKATPSHRKFWDYSFAGGSLLATFSQGIVVGAMINGFDVEGRRFVGSSLDWFTPFNLFCGLGLIVAYTLLATTWLIMKSEGALQNRMRELTRHVLLALIAVIAVVSIWTPLGWQFVAERWFTLPNFFWFLPVPVLVAVFSLWIWRAFISASGWDSRGIFTPDENKVTVKETVSQVSARSILLCDSSKYNQVATFMALPLTRFTTIITDRHLSDAAASHIARHACEVLRAG
;
A
#
# COMPACT_ATOMS: atom_id res chain seq x y z
N MET A 1 20.11 -14.94 -37.93
CA MET A 1 19.56 -15.22 -36.59
C MET A 1 18.05 -15.20 -36.73
N GLY A 2 17.39 -16.35 -36.65
CA GLY A 2 15.92 -16.41 -36.67
C GLY A 2 15.36 -15.86 -35.37
N VAL A 3 14.21 -15.21 -35.43
CA VAL A 3 13.51 -14.74 -34.24
C VAL A 3 12.96 -15.95 -33.47
N ASP A 4 13.36 -16.10 -32.21
CA ASP A 4 12.88 -17.17 -31.34
C ASP A 4 11.48 -16.81 -30.81
N ILE A 5 10.45 -17.32 -31.51
CA ILE A 5 9.04 -17.05 -31.22
C ILE A 5 8.65 -17.46 -29.78
N PRO A 6 9.05 -18.64 -29.26
CA PRO A 6 8.88 -18.97 -27.84
C PRO A 6 9.42 -17.90 -26.89
N VAL A 7 10.64 -17.40 -27.12
CA VAL A 7 11.24 -16.36 -26.25
C VAL A 7 10.44 -15.06 -26.29
N ILE A 8 9.93 -14.65 -27.47
CA ILE A 8 9.05 -13.48 -27.58
C ILE A 8 7.78 -13.68 -26.77
N TRP A 9 7.10 -14.82 -26.92
CA TRP A 9 5.88 -15.10 -26.17
C TRP A 9 6.12 -15.16 -24.67
N PHE A 10 7.23 -15.76 -24.25
CA PHE A 10 7.65 -15.75 -22.86
C PHE A 10 7.80 -14.31 -22.33
N ALA A 11 8.46 -13.43 -23.08
CA ALA A 11 8.60 -12.02 -22.70
C ALA A 11 7.25 -11.30 -22.62
N ILE A 12 6.32 -11.55 -23.55
CA ILE A 12 4.97 -10.98 -23.53
C ILE A 12 4.20 -11.44 -22.29
N ILE A 13 4.25 -12.73 -21.96
CA ILE A 13 3.56 -13.29 -20.78
C ILE A 13 4.15 -12.69 -19.50
N VAL A 14 5.47 -12.65 -19.37
CA VAL A 14 6.14 -12.03 -18.20
C VAL A 14 5.75 -10.57 -18.08
N PHE A 15 5.74 -9.82 -19.18
CA PHE A 15 5.29 -8.43 -19.19
C PHE A 15 3.83 -8.30 -18.75
N ALA A 16 2.92 -9.12 -19.29
CA ALA A 16 1.51 -9.10 -18.91
C ALA A 16 1.31 -9.41 -17.42
N THR A 17 2.03 -10.41 -16.88
CA THR A 17 2.00 -10.72 -15.44
C THR A 17 2.55 -9.58 -14.59
N LEU A 18 3.63 -8.92 -15.01
CA LEU A 18 4.17 -7.76 -14.30
C LEU A 18 3.19 -6.58 -14.32
N MET A 19 2.56 -6.29 -15.46
CA MET A 19 1.54 -5.25 -15.57
C MET A 19 0.35 -5.57 -14.68
N TYR A 20 -0.10 -6.82 -14.62
CA TYR A 20 -1.14 -7.25 -13.71
C TYR A 20 -0.77 -6.97 -12.24
N ILE A 21 0.41 -7.40 -11.81
CA ILE A 21 0.92 -7.20 -10.43
C ILE A 21 0.97 -5.70 -10.07
N ILE A 22 1.42 -4.86 -11.00
CA ILE A 22 1.56 -3.41 -10.75
C ILE A 22 0.19 -2.73 -10.75
N MET A 23 -0.65 -3.01 -11.73
CA MET A 23 -1.90 -2.28 -11.95
C MET A 23 -3.02 -2.80 -11.05
N ASP A 24 -3.27 -4.11 -11.04
CA ASP A 24 -4.32 -4.68 -10.21
C ASP A 24 -3.89 -4.79 -8.73
N GLY A 25 -2.57 -4.75 -8.46
CA GLY A 25 -2.03 -4.81 -7.11
C GLY A 25 -2.46 -3.65 -6.20
N PHE A 26 -2.53 -2.42 -6.72
CA PHE A 26 -3.06 -1.31 -5.91
C PHE A 26 -4.59 -1.41 -5.73
N ASP A 27 -5.33 -1.91 -6.73
CA ASP A 27 -6.78 -2.11 -6.62
C ASP A 27 -7.12 -3.12 -5.53
N LEU A 28 -6.46 -4.28 -5.57
CA LEU A 28 -6.59 -5.33 -4.56
C LEU A 28 -6.15 -4.85 -3.18
N GLY A 29 -5.04 -4.09 -3.11
CA GLY A 29 -4.59 -3.49 -1.85
C GLY A 29 -5.60 -2.49 -1.27
N ILE A 30 -6.25 -1.67 -2.11
CA ILE A 30 -7.31 -0.74 -1.68
C ILE A 30 -8.50 -1.52 -1.16
N GLY A 31 -8.87 -2.61 -1.83
CA GLY A 31 -9.91 -3.52 -1.37
C GLY A 31 -9.63 -4.09 0.02
N MET A 32 -8.41 -4.57 0.27
CA MET A 32 -8.02 -5.05 1.60
C MET A 32 -8.08 -3.94 2.66
N LEU A 33 -7.64 -2.72 2.34
CA LEU A 33 -7.67 -1.57 3.25
C LEU A 33 -9.08 -1.02 3.49
N PHE A 34 -10.03 -1.34 2.62
CA PHE A 34 -11.35 -0.73 2.57
C PHE A 34 -12.13 -0.85 3.88
N SER A 35 -12.08 -2.03 4.50
CA SER A 35 -12.76 -2.30 5.78
C SER A 35 -12.13 -1.59 6.98
N PHE A 36 -10.85 -1.19 6.90
CA PHE A 36 -10.13 -0.52 7.98
C PHE A 36 -10.40 0.99 8.06
N VAL A 37 -10.82 1.60 6.95
CA VAL A 37 -11.19 3.03 6.90
C VAL A 37 -12.64 3.15 7.35
N GLY A 38 -12.92 3.77 8.50
CA GLY A 38 -14.29 3.83 9.05
C GLY A 38 -15.19 4.92 8.44
N ASP A 39 -14.60 5.97 7.88
CA ASP A 39 -15.36 7.10 7.34
C ASP A 39 -15.89 6.80 5.93
N ALA A 40 -17.19 7.04 5.72
CA ALA A 40 -17.86 6.72 4.47
C ALA A 40 -17.37 7.59 3.29
N LYS A 41 -17.03 8.86 3.54
CA LYS A 41 -16.53 9.76 2.49
C LYS A 41 -15.12 9.35 2.08
N GLU A 42 -14.27 8.98 3.05
CA GLU A 42 -12.94 8.44 2.77
C GLU A 42 -13.02 7.15 1.93
N ARG A 43 -13.95 6.23 2.26
CA ARG A 43 -14.23 5.04 1.45
C ARG A 43 -14.68 5.38 0.02
N ASP A 44 -15.55 6.36 -0.14
CA ASP A 44 -16.01 6.74 -1.47
C ASP A 44 -14.86 7.34 -2.31
N VAL A 45 -13.94 8.10 -1.71
CA VAL A 45 -12.70 8.55 -2.38
C VAL A 45 -11.83 7.37 -2.82
N MET A 46 -11.64 6.36 -1.96
CA MET A 46 -10.86 5.17 -2.29
C MET A 46 -11.42 4.46 -3.53
N VAL A 47 -12.73 4.19 -3.55
CA VAL A 47 -13.41 3.49 -4.66
C VAL A 47 -13.37 4.33 -5.94
N ASN A 48 -13.70 5.62 -5.86
CA ASN A 48 -13.72 6.49 -7.02
C ASN A 48 -12.33 6.69 -7.64
N SER A 49 -11.25 6.50 -6.87
CA SER A 49 -9.88 6.60 -7.39
C SER A 49 -9.49 5.47 -8.36
N VAL A 50 -10.16 4.32 -8.28
CA VAL A 50 -9.86 3.11 -9.07
C VAL A 50 -10.97 2.71 -10.04
N ALA A 51 -12.18 3.22 -9.84
CA ALA A 51 -13.35 2.95 -10.68
C ALA A 51 -13.10 3.07 -12.21
N PRO A 52 -12.28 4.01 -12.72
CA PRO A 52 -12.03 4.12 -14.16
C PRO A 52 -11.07 3.09 -14.74
N VAL A 53 -10.29 2.38 -13.90
CA VAL A 53 -9.14 1.57 -14.37
C VAL A 53 -9.20 0.10 -13.96
N TRP A 54 -9.93 -0.26 -12.90
CA TRP A 54 -9.90 -1.61 -12.32
C TRP A 54 -10.26 -2.74 -13.31
N ASP A 55 -11.30 -2.53 -14.14
CA ASP A 55 -11.74 -3.53 -15.13
C ASP A 55 -10.65 -3.76 -16.19
N GLY A 56 -9.99 -2.68 -16.63
CA GLY A 56 -8.84 -2.75 -17.52
C GLY A 56 -7.64 -3.47 -16.89
N ASN A 57 -7.45 -3.35 -15.58
CA ASN A 57 -6.33 -3.96 -14.88
C ASN A 57 -6.44 -5.50 -14.85
N GLU A 58 -7.66 -6.04 -14.75
CA GLU A 58 -7.90 -7.50 -14.80
C GLU A 58 -7.52 -8.10 -16.16
N THR A 59 -7.63 -7.34 -17.25
CA THR A 59 -7.35 -7.86 -18.59
C THR A 59 -5.91 -8.34 -18.77
N TRP A 60 -4.96 -7.80 -18.01
CA TRP A 60 -3.56 -8.24 -18.02
C TRP A 60 -3.40 -9.67 -17.53
N LEU A 61 -4.18 -10.08 -16.52
CA LEU A 61 -4.20 -11.46 -16.04
C LEU A 61 -4.73 -12.40 -17.12
N VAL A 62 -5.82 -12.00 -17.78
CA VAL A 62 -6.43 -12.77 -18.88
C VAL A 62 -5.44 -12.94 -20.03
N LEU A 63 -4.74 -11.86 -20.42
CA LEU A 63 -3.69 -11.92 -21.43
C LEU A 63 -2.55 -12.86 -21.02
N GLY A 64 -2.09 -12.80 -19.78
CA GLY A 64 -1.06 -13.71 -19.26
C GLY A 64 -1.50 -15.18 -19.31
N GLY A 65 -2.71 -15.48 -18.83
CA GLY A 65 -3.27 -16.83 -18.82
C GLY A 65 -3.55 -17.38 -20.22
N ALA A 66 -4.21 -16.60 -21.09
CA ALA A 66 -4.49 -16.99 -22.47
C ALA A 66 -3.21 -17.11 -23.30
N GLY A 67 -2.25 -16.20 -23.08
CA GLY A 67 -0.93 -16.27 -23.69
C GLY A 67 -0.17 -17.53 -23.29
N LEU A 68 -0.20 -17.90 -22.00
CA LEU A 68 0.39 -19.14 -21.52
C LEU A 68 -0.28 -20.37 -22.13
N PHE A 69 -1.61 -20.40 -22.21
CA PHE A 69 -2.35 -21.48 -22.86
C PHE A 69 -2.00 -21.63 -24.34
N GLY A 70 -1.93 -20.52 -25.08
CA GLY A 70 -1.65 -20.53 -26.52
C GLY A 70 -0.18 -20.85 -26.85
N ALA A 71 0.77 -20.24 -26.15
CA ALA A 71 2.20 -20.38 -26.44
C ALA A 71 2.85 -21.58 -25.75
N PHE A 72 2.38 -21.96 -24.56
CA PHE A 72 2.97 -23.02 -23.73
C PHE A 72 1.88 -23.94 -23.12
N PRO A 73 1.09 -24.65 -23.95
CA PRO A 73 -0.07 -25.42 -23.50
C PRO A 73 0.29 -26.51 -22.47
N LEU A 74 1.50 -27.07 -22.56
CA LEU A 74 1.96 -28.07 -21.60
C LEU A 74 2.23 -27.47 -20.21
N ALA A 75 2.89 -26.31 -20.16
CA ALA A 75 3.13 -25.61 -18.91
C ALA A 75 1.78 -25.18 -18.30
N TYR A 76 0.88 -24.66 -19.11
CA TYR A 76 -0.48 -24.31 -18.70
C TYR A 76 -1.20 -25.50 -18.05
N ALA A 77 -1.21 -26.66 -18.70
CA ALA A 77 -1.90 -27.85 -18.19
C ALA A 77 -1.35 -28.30 -16.83
N VAL A 78 -0.03 -28.34 -16.67
CA VAL A 78 0.62 -28.72 -15.40
C VAL A 78 0.32 -27.71 -14.29
N ILE A 79 0.43 -26.41 -14.58
CA ILE A 79 0.23 -25.34 -13.60
C ILE A 79 -1.23 -25.30 -13.14
N ILE A 80 -2.19 -25.37 -14.06
CA ILE A 80 -3.62 -25.37 -13.70
C ILE A 80 -3.94 -26.58 -12.83
N ASP A 81 -3.46 -27.77 -13.18
CA ASP A 81 -3.73 -28.99 -12.42
C ASP A 81 -3.17 -28.89 -10.99
N ALA A 82 -1.87 -28.56 -10.88
CA ALA A 82 -1.17 -28.41 -9.60
C ALA A 82 -1.76 -27.31 -8.70
N LEU A 83 -2.27 -26.22 -9.30
CA LEU A 83 -2.76 -25.04 -8.57
C LEU A 83 -4.27 -24.85 -8.69
N THR A 84 -5.02 -25.92 -8.97
CA THR A 84 -6.48 -25.87 -9.14
C THR A 84 -7.16 -25.16 -7.95
N ILE A 85 -6.78 -25.51 -6.72
CA ILE A 85 -7.38 -24.93 -5.50
C ILE A 85 -7.03 -23.44 -5.35
N PRO A 86 -5.74 -23.02 -5.31
CA PRO A 86 -5.37 -21.61 -5.23
C PRO A 86 -5.98 -20.75 -6.34
N LEU A 87 -5.95 -21.22 -7.60
CA LEU A 87 -6.47 -20.47 -8.74
C LEU A 87 -8.00 -20.36 -8.72
N THR A 88 -8.70 -21.41 -8.28
CA THR A 88 -10.17 -21.33 -8.09
C THR A 88 -10.51 -20.36 -6.97
N ALA A 89 -9.79 -20.41 -5.84
CA ALA A 89 -9.97 -19.45 -4.75
C ALA A 89 -9.69 -18.00 -5.20
N MET A 90 -8.65 -17.82 -6.02
CA MET A 90 -8.33 -16.53 -6.62
C MET A 90 -9.47 -16.01 -7.50
N LEU A 91 -10.00 -16.86 -8.39
CA LEU A 91 -11.13 -16.51 -9.25
C LEU A 91 -12.38 -16.12 -8.45
N ILE A 92 -12.71 -16.88 -7.40
CA ILE A 92 -13.80 -16.54 -6.48
C ILE A 92 -13.56 -15.16 -5.84
N GLY A 93 -12.34 -14.89 -5.38
CA GLY A 93 -11.96 -13.60 -4.81
C GLY A 93 -12.16 -12.44 -5.79
N LEU A 94 -11.73 -12.60 -7.04
CA LEU A 94 -11.91 -11.61 -8.11
C LEU A 94 -13.38 -11.38 -8.47
N ILE A 95 -14.20 -12.45 -8.52
CA ILE A 95 -15.65 -12.33 -8.75
C ILE A 95 -16.29 -11.50 -7.63
N PHE A 96 -16.02 -11.83 -6.36
CA PHE A 96 -16.58 -11.07 -5.24
C PHE A 96 -16.12 -9.62 -5.26
N ARG A 97 -14.88 -9.34 -5.66
CA ARG A 97 -14.36 -8.00 -5.81
C ARG A 97 -15.15 -7.19 -6.85
N GLY A 98 -15.25 -7.70 -8.09
CA GLY A 98 -15.95 -7.00 -9.18
C GLY A 98 -17.42 -6.78 -8.88
N VAL A 99 -18.12 -7.82 -8.39
CA VAL A 99 -19.54 -7.71 -8.00
C VAL A 99 -19.71 -6.73 -6.84
N ALA A 100 -18.88 -6.79 -5.80
CA ALA A 100 -18.99 -5.86 -4.69
C ALA A 100 -18.79 -4.40 -5.14
N PHE A 101 -17.86 -4.16 -6.07
CA PHE A 101 -17.59 -2.84 -6.61
C PHE A 101 -18.81 -2.23 -7.30
N GLU A 102 -19.44 -2.96 -8.23
CA GLU A 102 -20.62 -2.46 -8.96
C GLU A 102 -21.88 -2.35 -8.08
N PHE A 103 -22.12 -3.35 -7.25
CA PHE A 103 -23.35 -3.42 -6.46
C PHE A 103 -23.35 -2.49 -5.26
N ARG A 104 -22.18 -2.10 -4.73
CA ARG A 104 -22.09 -1.15 -3.61
C ARG A 104 -22.76 0.18 -3.92
N PHE A 105 -22.58 0.72 -5.13
CA PHE A 105 -23.20 1.99 -5.54
C PHE A 105 -24.74 1.91 -5.61
N LYS A 106 -25.28 0.72 -5.87
CA LYS A 106 -26.71 0.45 -5.98
C LYS A 106 -27.32 -0.06 -4.67
N ALA A 107 -26.50 -0.40 -3.67
CA ALA A 107 -26.95 -1.04 -2.44
C ALA A 107 -27.60 -0.05 -1.46
N THR A 108 -28.68 -0.52 -0.82
CA THR A 108 -29.31 0.16 0.32
C THR A 108 -28.32 0.24 1.50
N PRO A 109 -28.43 1.25 2.39
CA PRO A 109 -27.50 1.42 3.50
C PRO A 109 -27.31 0.18 4.39
N SER A 110 -28.33 -0.67 4.52
CA SER A 110 -28.27 -1.92 5.29
C SER A 110 -27.37 -3.00 4.66
N HIS A 111 -27.27 -3.04 3.32
CA HIS A 111 -26.47 -4.02 2.59
C HIS A 111 -25.07 -3.53 2.24
N ARG A 112 -24.78 -2.22 2.40
CA ARG A 112 -23.45 -1.66 2.11
C ARG A 112 -22.33 -2.35 2.89
N LYS A 113 -22.55 -2.66 4.17
CA LYS A 113 -21.55 -3.36 5.00
C LYS A 113 -21.21 -4.74 4.46
N PHE A 114 -22.20 -5.48 3.94
CA PHE A 114 -21.96 -6.79 3.32
C PHE A 114 -21.02 -6.64 2.13
N TRP A 115 -21.31 -5.71 1.22
CA TRP A 115 -20.46 -5.46 0.06
C TRP A 115 -19.08 -4.92 0.42
N ASP A 116 -18.97 -4.07 1.45
CA ASP A 116 -17.67 -3.59 1.95
C ASP A 116 -16.81 -4.76 2.45
N TYR A 117 -17.39 -5.75 3.16
CA TYR A 117 -16.69 -6.96 3.60
C TYR A 117 -16.40 -7.93 2.45
N SER A 118 -17.32 -8.09 1.49
CA SER A 118 -17.09 -8.91 0.30
C SER A 118 -15.96 -8.34 -0.56
N PHE A 119 -15.88 -7.01 -0.70
CA PHE A 119 -14.80 -6.34 -1.41
C PHE A 119 -13.44 -6.57 -0.74
N ALA A 120 -13.38 -6.42 0.59
CA ALA A 120 -12.16 -6.65 1.35
C ALA A 120 -11.75 -8.13 1.38
N GLY A 121 -12.69 -9.04 1.64
CA GLY A 121 -12.45 -10.48 1.68
C GLY A 121 -12.08 -11.05 0.31
N GLY A 122 -12.76 -10.63 -0.75
CA GLY A 122 -12.45 -11.04 -2.12
C GLY A 122 -11.06 -10.57 -2.55
N SER A 123 -10.70 -9.33 -2.24
CA SER A 123 -9.38 -8.78 -2.55
C SER A 123 -8.26 -9.47 -1.75
N LEU A 124 -8.52 -9.77 -0.47
CA LEU A 124 -7.60 -10.53 0.38
C LEU A 124 -7.38 -11.95 -0.16
N LEU A 125 -8.47 -12.66 -0.49
CA LEU A 125 -8.41 -14.02 -1.00
C LEU A 125 -7.67 -14.08 -2.34
N ALA A 126 -7.98 -13.18 -3.27
CA ALA A 126 -7.29 -13.09 -4.55
C ALA A 126 -5.80 -12.83 -4.38
N THR A 127 -5.42 -11.85 -3.55
CA THR A 127 -4.02 -11.49 -3.29
C THR A 127 -3.26 -12.64 -2.63
N PHE A 128 -3.86 -13.28 -1.61
CA PHE A 128 -3.22 -14.39 -0.91
C PHE A 128 -2.98 -15.59 -1.83
N SER A 129 -3.99 -15.96 -2.62
CA SER A 129 -3.87 -17.03 -3.62
C SER A 129 -2.80 -16.73 -4.67
N GLN A 130 -2.68 -15.49 -5.14
CA GLN A 130 -1.62 -15.10 -6.07
C GLN A 130 -0.23 -15.31 -5.47
N GLY A 131 -0.02 -14.94 -4.20
CA GLY A 131 1.26 -15.16 -3.54
C GLY A 131 1.56 -16.65 -3.34
N ILE A 132 0.56 -17.48 -3.05
CA ILE A 132 0.70 -18.94 -3.04
C ILE A 132 1.14 -19.46 -4.40
N VAL A 133 0.50 -19.00 -5.48
CA VAL A 133 0.85 -19.39 -6.86
C VAL A 133 2.31 -19.06 -7.16
N VAL A 134 2.76 -17.83 -6.86
CA VAL A 134 4.16 -17.42 -7.06
C VAL A 134 5.13 -18.26 -6.21
N GLY A 135 4.79 -18.54 -4.95
CA GLY A 135 5.60 -19.39 -4.09
C GLY A 135 5.72 -20.82 -4.63
N ALA A 136 4.60 -21.39 -5.07
CA ALA A 136 4.56 -22.75 -5.62
C ALA A 136 5.37 -22.87 -6.92
N MET A 137 5.37 -21.83 -7.76
CA MET A 137 6.22 -21.78 -8.95
C MET A 137 7.73 -21.81 -8.60
N ILE A 138 8.12 -21.28 -7.44
CA ILE A 138 9.51 -21.34 -6.95
C ILE A 138 9.82 -22.73 -6.37
N ASN A 139 8.89 -23.32 -5.61
CA ASN A 139 9.03 -24.69 -5.10
C ASN A 139 9.19 -25.71 -6.24
N GLY A 140 8.51 -25.47 -7.36
CA GLY A 140 8.39 -26.41 -8.46
C GLY A 140 7.25 -27.40 -8.23
N PHE A 141 7.00 -28.23 -9.25
CA PHE A 141 5.97 -29.27 -9.23
C PHE A 141 6.57 -30.61 -9.61
N ASP A 142 6.05 -31.69 -9.02
CA ASP A 142 6.40 -33.05 -9.41
C ASP A 142 5.68 -33.41 -10.72
N VAL A 143 6.49 -33.64 -11.77
CA VAL A 143 6.00 -33.88 -13.13
C VAL A 143 6.62 -35.17 -13.68
N GLU A 144 5.77 -36.13 -14.00
CA GLU A 144 6.16 -37.36 -14.70
C GLU A 144 5.40 -37.49 -16.02
N GLY A 145 6.09 -37.89 -17.09
CA GLY A 145 5.45 -38.09 -18.39
C GLY A 145 4.73 -36.84 -18.92
N ARG A 146 5.20 -35.64 -18.56
CA ARG A 146 4.59 -34.34 -18.88
C ARG A 146 3.22 -34.10 -18.22
N ARG A 147 2.94 -34.76 -17.10
CA ARG A 147 1.72 -34.55 -16.31
C ARG A 147 2.10 -34.28 -14.87
N PHE A 148 1.29 -33.47 -14.21
CA PHE A 148 1.40 -33.31 -12.77
C PHE A 148 1.07 -34.65 -12.10
N VAL A 149 1.91 -35.08 -11.17
CA VAL A 149 1.72 -36.33 -10.41
C VAL A 149 1.71 -36.10 -8.90
N GLY A 150 1.81 -34.85 -8.46
CA GLY A 150 1.72 -34.47 -7.06
C GLY A 150 0.31 -34.58 -6.49
N SER A 151 0.18 -34.31 -5.20
CA SER A 151 -1.09 -34.26 -4.49
C SER A 151 -1.77 -32.90 -4.72
N SER A 152 -3.10 -32.89 -4.67
CA SER A 152 -3.90 -31.64 -4.77
C SER A 152 -3.62 -30.64 -3.63
N LEU A 153 -2.90 -31.04 -2.57
CA LEU A 153 -2.51 -30.18 -1.45
C LEU A 153 -1.03 -29.78 -1.46
N ASP A 154 -0.26 -30.09 -2.50
CA ASP A 154 1.18 -29.76 -2.57
C ASP A 154 1.45 -28.25 -2.59
N TRP A 155 0.44 -27.44 -2.93
CA TRP A 155 0.51 -25.99 -2.80
C TRP A 155 0.54 -25.52 -1.33
N PHE A 156 0.09 -26.34 -0.38
CA PHE A 156 -0.03 -25.99 1.04
C PHE A 156 1.29 -26.19 1.79
N THR A 157 2.30 -25.39 1.44
CA THR A 157 3.60 -25.39 2.11
C THR A 157 3.83 -24.10 2.91
N PRO A 158 4.63 -24.13 3.99
CA PRO A 158 4.94 -22.92 4.76
C PRO A 158 5.51 -21.79 3.91
N PHE A 159 6.34 -22.11 2.91
CA PHE A 159 6.91 -21.13 1.99
C PHE A 159 5.84 -20.48 1.11
N ASN A 160 4.94 -21.27 0.51
CA ASN A 160 3.89 -20.74 -0.35
C ASN A 160 2.91 -19.85 0.43
N LEU A 161 2.54 -20.26 1.65
CA LEU A 161 1.70 -19.46 2.54
C LEU A 161 2.40 -18.15 2.93
N PHE A 162 3.71 -18.20 3.20
CA PHE A 162 4.50 -17.01 3.47
C PHE A 162 4.56 -16.06 2.27
N CYS A 163 4.71 -16.57 1.04
CA CYS A 163 4.60 -15.77 -0.17
C CYS A 163 3.22 -15.12 -0.33
N GLY A 164 2.14 -15.85 0.02
CA GLY A 164 0.78 -15.32 0.14
C GLY A 164 0.71 -14.10 1.06
N LEU A 165 1.24 -14.21 2.28
CA LEU A 165 1.31 -13.10 3.24
C LEU A 165 2.20 -11.96 2.74
N GLY A 166 3.30 -12.28 2.10
CA GLY A 166 4.22 -11.30 1.53
C GLY A 166 3.56 -10.46 0.44
N LEU A 167 2.74 -11.07 -0.42
CA LEU A 167 2.03 -10.35 -1.48
C LEU A 167 0.94 -9.44 -0.92
N ILE A 168 0.26 -9.83 0.16
CA ILE A 168 -0.67 -8.95 0.89
C ILE A 168 0.05 -7.65 1.31
N VAL A 169 1.25 -7.77 1.91
CA VAL A 169 2.04 -6.61 2.33
C VAL A 169 2.47 -5.77 1.12
N ALA A 170 2.92 -6.40 0.05
CA ALA A 170 3.34 -5.72 -1.18
C ALA A 170 2.19 -4.90 -1.80
N TYR A 171 1.02 -5.50 -1.96
CA TYR A 171 -0.15 -4.83 -2.53
C TYR A 171 -0.72 -3.75 -1.61
N THR A 172 -0.63 -3.95 -0.30
CA THR A 172 -0.95 -2.89 0.67
C THR A 172 -0.03 -1.67 0.50
N LEU A 173 1.26 -1.87 0.19
CA LEU A 173 2.17 -0.76 -0.08
C LEU A 173 1.79 -0.03 -1.38
N LEU A 174 1.45 -0.77 -2.44
CA LEU A 174 0.98 -0.18 -3.70
C LEU A 174 -0.31 0.63 -3.47
N ALA A 175 -1.26 0.11 -2.71
CA ALA A 175 -2.50 0.80 -2.39
C ALA A 175 -2.30 2.07 -1.56
N THR A 176 -1.50 2.01 -0.51
CA THR A 176 -1.24 3.19 0.33
C THR A 176 -0.54 4.29 -0.46
N THR A 177 0.45 3.96 -1.28
CA THR A 177 1.15 4.94 -2.12
C THR A 177 0.26 5.51 -3.23
N TRP A 178 -0.61 4.71 -3.86
CA TRP A 178 -1.63 5.19 -4.79
C TRP A 178 -2.61 6.15 -4.13
N LEU A 179 -3.17 5.77 -2.97
CA LEU A 179 -4.11 6.62 -2.24
C LEU A 179 -3.47 7.93 -1.79
N ILE A 180 -2.19 7.96 -1.45
CA ILE A 180 -1.48 9.22 -1.14
C ILE A 180 -1.46 10.17 -2.34
N MET A 181 -1.32 9.64 -3.56
CA MET A 181 -1.35 10.42 -4.80
C MET A 181 -2.76 10.89 -5.17
N LYS A 182 -3.80 10.15 -4.76
CA LYS A 182 -5.20 10.38 -5.17
C LYS A 182 -6.08 11.01 -4.09
N SER A 183 -5.56 11.23 -2.89
CA SER A 183 -6.34 11.77 -1.77
C SER A 183 -5.63 12.93 -1.07
N GLU A 184 -6.43 13.68 -0.30
CA GLU A 184 -5.99 14.84 0.49
C GLU A 184 -6.51 14.73 1.93
N GLY A 185 -5.98 15.58 2.82
CA GLY A 185 -6.48 15.71 4.19
C GLY A 185 -6.24 14.48 5.07
N ALA A 186 -7.26 14.07 5.81
CA ALA A 186 -7.16 13.03 6.84
C ALA A 186 -6.81 11.65 6.27
N LEU A 187 -7.43 11.26 5.15
CA LEU A 187 -7.15 9.99 4.46
C LEU A 187 -5.69 9.95 4.01
N GLN A 188 -5.19 11.02 3.37
CA GLN A 188 -3.81 11.09 2.90
C GLN A 188 -2.80 10.93 4.04
N ASN A 189 -3.04 11.62 5.18
CA ASN A 189 -2.16 11.53 6.35
C ASN A 189 -2.15 10.12 6.95
N ARG A 190 -3.32 9.48 7.09
CA ARG A 190 -3.41 8.10 7.57
C ARG A 190 -2.65 7.14 6.65
N MET A 191 -2.77 7.30 5.33
CA MET A 191 -2.05 6.46 4.37
C MET A 191 -0.53 6.68 4.44
N ARG A 192 -0.05 7.91 4.68
CA ARG A 192 1.38 8.20 4.88
C ARG A 192 1.94 7.49 6.12
N GLU A 193 1.21 7.51 7.23
CA GLU A 193 1.60 6.80 8.45
C GLU A 193 1.62 5.29 8.25
N LEU A 194 0.59 4.74 7.59
CA LEU A 194 0.50 3.31 7.30
C LEU A 194 1.61 2.85 6.34
N THR A 195 1.93 3.64 5.32
CA THR A 195 3.00 3.35 4.33
C THR A 195 4.32 3.04 5.00
N ARG A 196 4.68 3.75 6.08
CA ARG A 196 5.95 3.52 6.80
C ARG A 196 6.01 2.12 7.41
N HIS A 197 4.94 1.71 8.09
CA HIS A 197 4.86 0.40 8.74
C HIS A 197 4.82 -0.73 7.71
N VAL A 198 4.04 -0.54 6.64
CA VAL A 198 3.91 -1.52 5.56
C VAL A 198 5.21 -1.64 4.76
N LEU A 199 5.95 -0.54 4.55
CA LEU A 199 7.26 -0.59 3.91
C LEU A 199 8.26 -1.41 4.74
N LEU A 200 8.33 -1.20 6.05
CA LEU A 200 9.18 -2.00 6.93
C LEU A 200 8.79 -3.48 6.91
N ALA A 201 7.49 -3.77 6.93
CA ALA A 201 6.99 -5.13 6.78
C ALA A 201 7.41 -5.74 5.44
N LEU A 202 7.34 -4.99 4.33
CA LEU A 202 7.76 -5.46 3.01
C LEU A 202 9.26 -5.74 2.97
N ILE A 203 10.09 -4.86 3.53
CA ILE A 203 11.55 -5.07 3.63
C ILE A 203 11.84 -6.35 4.43
N ALA A 204 11.12 -6.58 5.53
CA ALA A 204 11.27 -7.80 6.32
C ALA A 204 10.86 -9.05 5.53
N VAL A 205 9.74 -9.01 4.79
CA VAL A 205 9.32 -10.09 3.90
C VAL A 205 10.38 -10.37 2.84
N ILE A 206 10.89 -9.34 2.16
CA ILE A 206 11.94 -9.48 1.13
C ILE A 206 13.21 -10.08 1.74
N ALA A 207 13.62 -9.64 2.93
CA ALA A 207 14.78 -10.20 3.62
C ALA A 207 14.59 -11.68 3.94
N VAL A 208 13.42 -12.07 4.46
CA VAL A 208 13.10 -13.48 4.74
C VAL A 208 13.11 -14.31 3.47
N VAL A 209 12.47 -13.87 2.37
CA VAL A 209 12.49 -14.62 1.09
C VAL A 209 13.91 -14.72 0.54
N SER A 210 14.70 -13.65 0.63
CA SER A 210 16.08 -13.61 0.13
C SER A 210 17.01 -14.54 0.91
N ILE A 211 16.69 -14.86 2.16
CA ILE A 211 17.44 -15.82 2.98
C ILE A 211 16.87 -17.23 2.80
N TRP A 212 15.55 -17.38 2.80
CA TRP A 212 14.88 -18.67 2.70
C TRP A 212 15.16 -19.33 1.35
N THR A 213 15.04 -18.59 0.24
CA THR A 213 15.13 -19.20 -1.11
C THR A 213 16.49 -19.85 -1.41
N PRO A 214 17.65 -19.24 -1.12
CA PRO A 214 18.93 -19.90 -1.37
C PRO A 214 19.21 -21.05 -0.40
N LEU A 215 18.67 -21.01 0.81
CA LEU A 215 18.81 -22.11 1.78
C LEU A 215 17.92 -23.30 1.44
N GLY A 216 16.72 -23.04 0.91
CA GLY A 216 15.76 -24.07 0.50
C GLY A 216 16.12 -24.72 -0.83
N TRP A 217 16.65 -23.95 -1.79
CA TRP A 217 16.93 -24.42 -3.15
C TRP A 217 18.35 -24.11 -3.58
N GLN A 218 19.17 -25.17 -3.72
CA GLN A 218 20.56 -25.06 -4.15
C GLN A 218 20.71 -24.37 -5.52
N PHE A 219 19.79 -24.63 -6.46
CA PHE A 219 19.83 -23.99 -7.78
C PHE A 219 19.69 -22.45 -7.68
N VAL A 220 18.93 -21.94 -6.70
CA VAL A 220 18.80 -20.50 -6.46
C VAL A 220 20.11 -19.95 -5.91
N ALA A 221 20.71 -20.63 -4.94
CA ALA A 221 21.99 -20.22 -4.38
C ALA A 221 23.09 -20.18 -5.45
N GLU A 222 23.18 -21.21 -6.28
CA GLU A 222 24.12 -21.26 -7.40
C GLU A 222 23.84 -20.13 -8.40
N ARG A 223 22.58 -19.85 -8.73
CA ARG A 223 22.23 -18.79 -9.67
C ARG A 223 22.60 -17.39 -9.16
N TRP A 224 22.43 -17.14 -7.86
CA TRP A 224 22.61 -15.80 -7.27
C TRP A 224 24.03 -15.52 -6.76
N PHE A 225 24.74 -16.52 -6.24
CA PHE A 225 26.01 -16.31 -5.54
C PHE A 225 27.26 -16.79 -6.30
N THR A 226 27.10 -17.43 -7.46
CA THR A 226 28.25 -17.79 -8.32
C THR A 226 28.73 -16.60 -9.15
N LEU A 227 30.03 -16.54 -9.42
CA LEU A 227 30.60 -15.57 -10.36
C LEU A 227 30.48 -16.10 -11.80
N PRO A 228 30.06 -15.28 -12.78
CA PRO A 228 29.81 -13.83 -12.71
C PRO A 228 28.36 -13.45 -12.37
N ASN A 229 27.44 -14.40 -12.21
CA ASN A 229 26.00 -14.14 -12.01
C ASN A 229 25.71 -13.18 -10.85
N PHE A 230 26.49 -13.25 -9.77
CA PHE A 230 26.39 -12.31 -8.65
C PHE A 230 26.37 -10.85 -9.08
N PHE A 231 27.26 -10.44 -10.00
CA PHE A 231 27.31 -9.05 -10.47
C PHE A 231 26.11 -8.67 -11.35
N TRP A 232 25.54 -9.63 -12.07
CA TRP A 232 24.34 -9.41 -12.88
C TRP A 232 23.08 -9.24 -12.03
N PHE A 233 23.00 -9.92 -10.88
CA PHE A 233 21.85 -9.84 -9.98
C PHE A 233 21.99 -8.80 -8.86
N LEU A 234 23.21 -8.33 -8.54
CA LEU A 234 23.48 -7.29 -7.56
C LEU A 234 22.63 -6.00 -7.73
N PRO A 235 22.29 -5.53 -8.94
CA PRO A 235 21.41 -4.38 -9.10
C PRO A 235 20.04 -4.56 -8.44
N VAL A 236 19.50 -5.78 -8.34
CA VAL A 236 18.16 -6.03 -7.77
C VAL A 236 18.08 -5.60 -6.30
N PRO A 237 18.87 -6.14 -5.35
CA PRO A 237 18.82 -5.70 -3.95
C PRO A 237 19.25 -4.24 -3.78
N VAL A 238 20.16 -3.72 -4.62
CA VAL A 238 20.56 -2.30 -4.58
C VAL A 238 19.38 -1.40 -4.93
N LEU A 239 18.66 -1.70 -6.02
CA LEU A 239 17.48 -0.92 -6.42
C LEU A 239 16.38 -1.01 -5.36
N VAL A 240 16.12 -2.19 -4.80
CA VAL A 240 15.17 -2.35 -3.68
C VAL A 240 15.57 -1.44 -2.52
N ALA A 241 16.83 -1.46 -2.07
CA ALA A 241 17.30 -0.61 -0.99
C ALA A 241 17.16 0.90 -1.33
N VAL A 242 17.54 1.32 -2.53
CA VAL A 242 17.44 2.71 -2.98
C VAL A 242 15.99 3.18 -3.00
N PHE A 243 15.08 2.42 -3.61
CA PHE A 243 13.66 2.78 -3.68
C PHE A 243 12.99 2.74 -2.32
N SER A 244 13.30 1.75 -1.47
CA SER A 244 12.83 1.73 -0.09
C SER A 244 13.31 2.95 0.70
N LEU A 245 14.57 3.36 0.54
CA LEU A 245 15.08 4.58 1.18
C LEU A 245 14.42 5.84 0.63
N TRP A 246 14.12 5.91 -0.67
CA TRP A 246 13.40 7.02 -1.27
C TRP A 246 11.97 7.13 -0.75
N ILE A 247 11.23 6.03 -0.71
CA ILE A 247 9.88 5.97 -0.12
C ILE A 247 9.95 6.39 1.35
N TRP A 248 10.90 5.83 2.11
CA TRP A 248 11.10 6.14 3.52
C TRP A 248 11.39 7.63 3.74
N ARG A 249 12.27 8.25 2.94
CA ARG A 249 12.57 9.69 3.01
C ARG A 249 11.38 10.57 2.60
N ALA A 250 10.69 10.21 1.52
CA ALA A 250 9.51 10.93 1.04
C ALA A 250 8.41 10.97 2.12
N PHE A 251 8.22 9.89 2.87
CA PHE A 251 7.17 9.79 3.87
C PHE A 251 7.63 10.07 5.32
N ILE A 252 8.94 10.08 5.61
CA ILE A 252 9.49 10.62 6.86
C ILE A 252 9.28 12.13 6.95
N SER A 253 9.59 12.84 5.85
CA SER A 253 9.45 14.30 5.80
C SER A 253 7.99 14.78 5.92
N ALA A 254 7.03 13.97 5.49
CA ALA A 254 5.62 14.36 5.41
C ALA A 254 4.80 14.17 6.72
N SER A 255 5.29 13.38 7.68
CA SER A 255 4.60 13.17 8.97
C SER A 255 5.51 13.37 10.18
N GLY A 256 6.55 14.19 10.02
CA GLY A 256 7.30 14.75 11.13
C GLY A 256 6.73 16.12 11.54
N TRP A 257 6.31 16.26 12.78
CA TRP A 257 6.45 17.52 13.53
C TRP A 257 7.94 17.78 13.83
N ASP A 258 8.79 17.64 12.83
CA ASP A 258 10.22 17.92 12.93
C ASP A 258 10.52 19.16 12.11
N SER A 259 11.32 20.04 12.71
CA SER A 259 11.91 21.26 12.14
C SER A 259 12.62 21.06 10.79
N ARG A 260 12.88 19.81 10.39
CA ARG A 260 13.63 19.42 9.17
C ARG A 260 12.77 18.84 8.05
N GLY A 261 11.44 18.98 8.10
CA GLY A 261 10.57 18.60 6.99
C GLY A 261 10.80 19.52 5.78
N ILE A 262 11.57 19.05 4.79
CA ILE A 262 11.99 19.84 3.61
C ILE A 262 10.80 20.27 2.71
N PHE A 263 9.59 19.73 2.93
CA PHE A 263 8.38 20.17 2.24
C PHE A 263 7.20 20.23 3.21
N THR A 264 6.90 21.42 3.70
CA THR A 264 5.61 21.74 4.32
C THR A 264 4.75 22.41 3.26
N PRO A 265 3.65 21.81 2.74
CA PRO A 265 2.88 22.41 1.64
C PRO A 265 1.94 23.53 2.09
N ASP A 266 1.92 23.87 3.37
CA ASP A 266 0.97 24.80 3.97
C ASP A 266 1.77 25.91 4.64
N GLU A 267 1.96 27.03 3.93
CA GLU A 267 2.74 28.20 4.40
C GLU A 267 2.35 28.60 5.84
N ASN A 268 1.06 28.52 6.16
CA ASN A 268 0.51 28.87 7.47
C ASN A 268 1.05 27.98 8.61
N LYS A 269 1.43 26.73 8.33
CA LYS A 269 1.98 25.80 9.33
C LYS A 269 3.48 25.97 9.55
N VAL A 270 4.18 26.60 8.60
CA VAL A 270 5.61 26.93 8.73
C VAL A 270 5.78 28.08 9.70
N THR A 271 5.01 29.16 9.53
CA THR A 271 5.02 30.33 10.43
C THR A 271 4.76 29.94 11.88
N VAL A 272 3.78 29.07 12.13
CA VAL A 272 3.44 28.61 13.47
C VAL A 272 4.58 27.79 14.09
N LYS A 273 5.22 26.90 13.32
CA LYS A 273 6.36 26.08 13.82
C LYS A 273 7.61 26.93 14.09
N GLU A 274 7.93 27.89 13.22
CA GLU A 274 9.04 28.82 13.44
C GLU A 274 8.82 29.66 14.69
N THR A 275 7.62 30.21 14.86
CA THR A 275 7.27 30.99 16.04
C THR A 275 7.40 30.13 17.31
N VAL A 276 6.81 28.93 17.34
CA VAL A 276 6.90 28.02 18.50
C VAL A 276 8.35 27.63 18.82
N SER A 277 9.21 27.42 17.81
CA SER A 277 10.62 27.13 18.01
C SER A 277 11.41 28.33 18.55
N GLN A 278 11.07 29.55 18.15
CA GLN A 278 11.71 30.77 18.67
C GLN A 278 11.32 31.04 20.12
N VAL A 279 10.10 30.68 20.52
CA VAL A 279 9.60 30.94 21.88
C VAL A 279 9.66 29.72 22.81
N SER A 280 10.31 28.61 22.42
CA SER A 280 10.23 27.30 23.12
C SER A 280 10.72 27.28 24.58
N ALA A 281 11.36 28.35 25.06
CA ALA A 281 11.71 28.55 26.47
C ALA A 281 10.54 29.10 27.32
N ARG A 282 9.41 29.41 26.70
CA ARG A 282 8.22 30.02 27.30
C ARG A 282 7.03 29.07 27.27
N SER A 283 6.08 29.28 28.17
CA SER A 283 4.79 28.59 28.15
C SER A 283 3.90 29.17 27.05
N ILE A 284 3.65 28.39 26.00
CA ILE A 284 2.93 28.83 24.79
C ILE A 284 1.53 28.20 24.74
N LEU A 285 0.52 29.00 24.40
CA LEU A 285 -0.83 28.54 24.05
C LEU A 285 -1.10 28.79 22.56
N LEU A 286 -1.49 27.74 21.84
CA LEU A 286 -1.89 27.79 20.43
C LEU A 286 -3.42 27.87 20.33
N CYS A 287 -3.95 28.93 19.74
CA CYS A 287 -5.39 29.12 19.54
C CYS A 287 -5.72 29.20 18.05
N ASP A 288 -6.37 28.14 17.53
CA ASP A 288 -6.96 28.07 16.20
C ASP A 288 -8.47 28.36 16.32
N SER A 289 -8.94 29.45 15.72
CA SER A 289 -10.34 29.88 15.77
C SER A 289 -11.18 29.26 14.65
N SER A 290 -10.55 28.60 13.67
CA SER A 290 -11.19 28.27 12.39
C SER A 290 -12.13 27.06 12.44
N LYS A 291 -12.13 26.25 13.50
CA LYS A 291 -12.93 25.01 13.53
C LYS A 291 -14.17 25.00 14.42
N TYR A 292 -14.27 25.84 15.46
CA TYR A 292 -15.45 25.82 16.34
C TYR A 292 -15.87 27.14 17.01
N ASN A 293 -15.26 28.30 16.67
CA ASN A 293 -15.54 29.57 17.35
C ASN A 293 -15.44 29.49 18.90
N GLN A 294 -14.78 28.44 19.39
CA GLN A 294 -14.41 28.21 20.75
C GLN A 294 -12.91 28.08 20.71
N VAL A 295 -12.24 28.90 21.51
CA VAL A 295 -10.88 28.62 21.96
C VAL A 295 -10.89 27.16 22.38
N ALA A 296 -10.18 26.30 21.66
CA ALA A 296 -10.00 24.91 22.02
C ALA A 296 -9.20 24.92 23.32
N THR A 297 -9.93 25.07 24.43
CA THR A 297 -9.40 25.09 25.79
C THR A 297 -9.12 23.63 26.12
N PHE A 298 -8.12 23.03 25.46
CA PHE A 298 -7.68 21.70 25.79
C PHE A 298 -7.00 21.76 27.16
N MET A 299 -7.84 21.53 28.17
CA MET A 299 -7.56 21.06 29.52
C MET A 299 -6.70 21.98 30.42
N ALA A 300 -7.44 22.79 31.20
CA ALA A 300 -7.25 22.97 32.65
C ALA A 300 -6.13 23.88 33.20
N LEU A 301 -5.65 24.89 32.48
CA LEU A 301 -4.76 25.93 33.07
C LEU A 301 -5.26 27.36 32.78
N PRO A 302 -5.26 28.27 33.77
CA PRO A 302 -5.64 29.67 33.58
C PRO A 302 -4.66 30.41 32.66
N LEU A 303 -5.15 31.40 31.89
CA LEU A 303 -4.37 32.17 30.91
C LEU A 303 -3.07 32.77 31.47
N THR A 304 -3.05 33.07 32.78
CA THR A 304 -1.88 33.58 33.51
C THR A 304 -0.68 32.63 33.56
N ARG A 305 -0.86 31.36 33.18
CA ARG A 305 0.24 30.37 33.08
C ARG A 305 1.02 30.47 31.78
N PHE A 306 0.48 31.14 30.78
CA PHE A 306 1.11 31.32 29.48
C PHE A 306 1.79 32.68 29.42
N THR A 307 2.95 32.71 28.77
CA THR A 307 3.74 33.94 28.58
C THR A 307 3.56 34.50 27.18
N THR A 308 3.22 33.64 26.21
CA THR A 308 2.97 34.02 24.82
C THR A 308 1.79 33.21 24.25
N ILE A 309 0.91 33.87 23.50
CA ILE A 309 -0.26 33.28 22.84
C ILE A 309 -0.12 33.50 21.34
N ILE A 310 -0.18 32.42 20.57
CA ILE A 310 -0.11 32.46 19.10
C ILE A 310 -1.51 32.17 18.56
N THR A 311 -2.02 33.07 17.73
CA THR A 311 -3.40 33.03 17.23
C THR A 311 -3.48 33.32 15.73
N ASP A 312 -4.53 32.83 15.07
CA ASP A 312 -4.80 33.09 13.65
C ASP A 312 -5.28 34.54 13.40
N ARG A 313 -5.48 34.89 12.12
CA ARG A 313 -5.94 36.22 11.70
C ARG A 313 -7.42 36.48 11.98
N HIS A 314 -8.18 35.50 12.46
CA HIS A 314 -9.63 35.57 12.65
C HIS A 314 -10.03 35.80 14.12
N LEU A 315 -9.06 36.02 15.01
CA LEU A 315 -9.33 36.40 16.40
C LEU A 315 -10.10 37.72 16.48
N SER A 316 -11.28 37.70 17.11
CA SER A 316 -12.10 38.90 17.31
C SER A 316 -11.39 39.93 18.21
N ASP A 317 -11.63 41.22 17.96
CA ASP A 317 -11.04 42.30 18.75
C ASP A 317 -11.45 42.25 20.23
N ALA A 318 -12.64 41.73 20.51
CA ALA A 318 -13.12 41.48 21.88
C ALA A 318 -12.29 40.39 22.58
N ALA A 319 -11.95 39.31 21.89
CA ALA A 319 -11.11 38.24 22.42
C ALA A 319 -9.65 38.70 22.58
N ALA A 320 -9.11 39.44 21.61
CA ALA A 320 -7.78 40.03 21.71
C ALA A 320 -7.66 40.98 22.92
N SER A 321 -8.69 41.80 23.17
CA SER A 321 -8.76 42.71 24.32
C SER A 321 -8.91 41.98 25.66
N HIS A 322 -9.55 40.80 25.67
CA HIS A 322 -9.63 39.96 26.86
C HIS A 322 -8.27 39.31 27.19
N ILE A 323 -7.55 38.88 26.16
CA ILE A 323 -6.22 38.27 26.31
C ILE A 323 -5.18 39.31 26.75
N ALA A 324 -5.19 40.51 26.16
CA ALA A 324 -4.28 41.60 26.52
C ALA A 324 -4.35 41.99 28.00
N ARG A 325 -5.52 41.84 28.63
CA ARG A 325 -5.72 42.08 30.08
C ARG A 325 -4.94 41.12 30.99
N HIS A 326 -4.44 40.00 30.46
CA HIS A 326 -3.76 38.96 31.24
C HIS A 326 -2.23 38.95 31.05
N ALA A 327 -1.64 40.06 30.57
CA ALA A 327 -0.19 40.26 30.40
C ALA A 327 0.53 39.19 29.54
N CYS A 328 -0.20 38.57 28.60
CA CYS A 328 0.37 37.62 27.64
C CYS A 328 0.74 38.35 26.34
N GLU A 329 1.91 38.05 25.79
CA GLU A 329 2.31 38.53 24.46
C GLU A 329 1.46 37.82 23.39
N VAL A 330 0.74 38.56 22.54
CA VAL A 330 -0.11 37.97 21.48
C VAL A 330 0.58 38.11 20.13
N LEU A 331 0.94 36.98 19.54
CA LEU A 331 1.51 36.90 18.21
C LEU A 331 0.44 36.40 17.23
N ARG A 332 0.13 37.22 16.23
CA ARG A 332 -0.74 36.82 15.13
C ARG A 332 0.10 36.11 14.09
N ALA A 333 -0.19 34.84 13.83
CA ALA A 333 0.45 34.11 12.74
C ALA A 333 -0.04 34.71 11.41
N GLY A 334 0.82 35.55 10.83
CA GLY A 334 0.70 36.10 9.48
C GLY A 334 1.12 35.05 8.48
#